data_AF-I4EFY7-F1
#
_entry.id   AF-I4EFY7-F1
#
_cell.length_a   1.000
_cell.length_b   1.000
_cell.length_c   1.000
_cell.angle_alpha   90.00
_cell.angle_beta   90.00
_cell.angle_gamma   90.00
#
_symmetry.space_group_name_H-M   'P 1'
#
loop_
_entity.id
_entity.type
_entity.pdbx_description
1 polymer ?
#
loop_
_entity_poly.entity_id
_entity_poly.type
_entity_poly.pdbx_seq_one_letter_code
_entity_poly.pdbx_strand_id
1 'polypeptide(L)'
;MAGLARRLEALERTIQPAAEPSLDYYDASIVAWDELLQTMSPEHVEIIRDDLMTDGHAALDWHGHLTATRQALHLTRIMSHMTFLRARGQYRARYALPAAIAEVYLDHPEATPLHACWECGLYIPIRPGLTQPYRPVIKFFDSCPECGGRVAYGHPQERIESPRTRD
;
A
#
# COMPACT_ATOMS: atom_id res chain seq x y z
N MET A 1 -27.07 27.12 -17.17
CA MET A 1 -27.77 26.65 -15.95
C MET A 1 -28.31 25.22 -16.10
N ALA A 2 -29.11 24.90 -17.14
CA ALA A 2 -29.71 23.56 -17.32
C ALA A 2 -28.73 22.38 -17.56
N GLY A 3 -27.51 22.64 -18.04
CA GLY A 3 -26.49 21.60 -18.26
C GLY A 3 -25.78 21.15 -16.98
N LEU A 4 -25.64 22.03 -15.98
CA LEU A 4 -24.99 21.69 -14.70
C LEU A 4 -25.91 20.82 -13.85
N ALA A 5 -27.19 21.18 -13.75
CA ALA A 5 -28.20 20.41 -13.02
C ALA A 5 -28.31 18.98 -13.54
N ARG A 6 -28.33 18.80 -14.87
CA ARG A 6 -28.39 17.47 -15.51
C ARG A 6 -27.13 16.61 -15.25
N ARG A 7 -25.95 17.24 -15.13
CA ARG A 7 -24.70 16.55 -14.81
C ARG A 7 -24.62 16.17 -13.33
N LEU A 8 -25.12 17.03 -12.43
CA LEU A 8 -25.28 16.73 -11.01
C LEU A 8 -26.23 15.55 -10.80
N GLU A 9 -27.40 15.58 -11.42
CA GLU A 9 -28.40 14.50 -11.31
C GLU A 9 -27.93 13.18 -11.94
N ALA A 10 -27.04 13.23 -12.94
CA ALA A 10 -26.37 12.04 -13.47
C ALA A 10 -25.31 11.51 -12.49
N LEU A 11 -24.50 12.40 -11.88
CA LEU A 11 -23.53 12.02 -10.87
C LEU A 11 -24.20 11.41 -9.64
N GLU A 12 -25.25 12.03 -9.12
CA GLU A 12 -26.03 11.52 -7.97
C GLU A 12 -26.61 10.13 -8.25
N ARG A 13 -27.05 9.85 -9.48
CA ARG A 13 -27.50 8.51 -9.90
C ARG A 13 -26.38 7.48 -10.02
N THR A 14 -25.14 7.93 -10.19
CA THR A 14 -23.97 7.06 -10.35
C THR A 14 -23.22 6.86 -9.03
N ILE A 15 -23.35 7.82 -8.10
CA ILE A 15 -22.83 7.73 -6.75
C ILE A 15 -23.77 6.82 -5.96
N GLN A 16 -23.50 5.52 -6.01
CA GLN A 16 -24.03 4.64 -4.99
C GLN A 16 -23.35 4.99 -3.66
N PRO A 17 -24.09 5.10 -2.55
CA PRO A 17 -23.47 5.12 -1.24
C PRO A 17 -22.54 3.92 -1.16
N ALA A 18 -21.31 4.13 -0.66
CA ALA A 18 -20.50 3.00 -0.27
C ALA A 18 -21.34 2.09 0.63
N ALA A 19 -21.28 0.78 0.39
CA ALA A 19 -21.77 -0.16 1.37
C ALA A 19 -21.10 0.19 2.71
N GLU A 20 -21.89 0.35 3.77
CA GLU A 20 -21.32 0.52 5.10
C GLU A 20 -20.39 -0.67 5.36
N PRO A 21 -19.15 -0.42 5.81
CA PRO A 21 -18.25 -1.50 6.20
C PRO A 21 -18.92 -2.36 7.26
N SER A 22 -18.88 -3.67 7.07
CA SER A 22 -19.35 -4.63 8.07
C SER A 22 -18.43 -4.62 9.29
N LEU A 23 -18.95 -5.02 10.44
CA LEU A 23 -18.13 -5.26 11.63
C LEU A 23 -16.99 -6.26 11.35
N ASP A 24 -17.27 -7.31 10.58
CA ASP A 24 -16.26 -8.29 10.14
C ASP A 24 -15.08 -7.62 9.41
N TYR A 25 -15.35 -6.59 8.61
CA TYR A 25 -14.31 -5.86 7.89
C TYR A 25 -13.46 -4.99 8.83
N TYR A 26 -14.07 -4.35 9.83
CA TYR A 26 -13.34 -3.62 10.86
C TYR A 26 -12.42 -4.55 11.66
N ASP A 27 -12.93 -5.70 12.08
CA ASP A 27 -12.15 -6.71 12.80
C ASP A 27 -10.97 -7.20 11.94
N ALA A 28 -11.20 -7.48 10.66
CA ALA A 28 -10.14 -7.86 9.73
C ALA A 28 -9.07 -6.77 9.55
N SER A 29 -9.48 -5.49 9.58
CA SER A 29 -8.56 -4.35 9.47
C SER A 29 -7.70 -4.19 10.71
N ILE A 30 -8.28 -4.36 11.91
CA ILE A 30 -7.55 -4.33 13.19
C ILE A 30 -6.53 -5.47 13.24
N VAL A 31 -6.95 -6.69 12.90
CA VAL A 31 -6.05 -7.86 12.85
C VAL A 31 -4.90 -7.61 11.87
N ALA A 32 -5.21 -7.14 10.66
CA ALA A 32 -4.18 -6.82 9.67
C ALA A 32 -3.24 -5.70 10.14
N TRP A 33 -3.73 -4.70 10.87
CA TRP A 33 -2.90 -3.65 11.44
C TRP A 33 -1.90 -4.23 12.47
N ASP A 34 -2.40 -5.01 13.43
CA ASP A 34 -1.58 -5.62 14.48
C ASP A 34 -0.55 -6.61 13.91
N GLU A 35 -0.94 -7.44 12.94
CA GLU A 35 -0.03 -8.34 12.21
C GLU A 35 1.14 -7.56 11.58
N LEU A 36 0.87 -6.39 10.99
CA LEU A 36 1.90 -5.61 10.32
C LEU A 36 2.84 -4.94 11.33
N LEU A 37 2.29 -4.35 12.40
CA LEU A 37 3.08 -3.72 13.46
C LEU A 37 4.09 -4.69 14.08
N GLN A 38 3.74 -5.97 14.22
CA GLN A 38 4.65 -7.02 14.73
C GLN A 38 5.88 -7.26 13.85
N THR A 39 5.86 -6.81 12.60
CA THR A 39 7.00 -6.94 11.66
C THR A 39 7.88 -5.69 11.59
N MET A 40 7.47 -4.62 12.26
CA MET A 40 8.15 -3.32 12.23
C MET A 40 9.11 -3.14 13.40
N SER A 41 10.06 -2.22 13.26
CA SER A 41 10.85 -1.79 14.41
C SER A 41 9.98 -1.00 15.39
N PRO A 42 10.23 -1.08 16.72
CA PRO A 42 9.47 -0.28 17.69
C PRO A 42 9.53 1.22 17.42
N GLU A 43 10.68 1.73 16.96
CA GLU A 43 10.86 3.13 16.60
C GLU A 43 9.93 3.57 15.47
N HIS A 44 9.83 2.79 14.39
CA HIS A 44 8.92 3.09 13.29
C HIS A 44 7.45 3.00 13.70
N VAL A 45 7.11 2.11 14.64
CA VAL A 45 5.75 2.02 15.21
C VAL A 45 5.40 3.29 15.99
N GLU A 46 6.32 3.82 16.80
CA GLU A 46 6.09 5.08 17.53
C GLU A 46 5.91 6.25 16.56
N ILE A 47 6.71 6.35 15.50
CA ILE A 47 6.55 7.40 14.47
C ILE A 47 5.15 7.37 13.85
N ILE A 48 4.67 6.17 13.47
CA ILE A 48 3.33 6.02 12.90
C ILE A 48 2.25 6.40 13.92
N ARG A 49 2.40 6.00 15.18
CA ARG A 49 1.45 6.34 16.24
C ARG A 49 1.39 7.85 16.44
N ASP A 50 2.54 8.51 16.50
CA ASP A 50 2.63 9.96 16.67
C ASP A 50 2.01 10.69 15.49
N ASP A 51 2.29 10.27 14.25
CA ASP A 51 1.71 10.84 13.01
C ASP A 51 0.18 10.71 12.99
N LEU A 52 -0.37 9.57 13.43
CA LEU A 52 -1.82 9.35 13.49
C LEU A 52 -2.49 10.17 14.60
N MET A 53 -1.87 10.23 15.79
CA MET A 53 -2.47 10.81 17.00
C MET A 53 -2.30 12.33 17.09
N THR A 54 -1.15 12.86 16.68
CA THR A 54 -0.79 14.26 16.90
C THR A 54 -1.43 15.16 15.85
N ASP A 55 -1.42 14.73 14.60
CA ASP A 55 -1.81 15.58 13.49
C ASP A 55 -3.21 15.26 12.93
N GLY A 56 -3.94 14.34 13.58
CA GLY A 56 -5.27 13.91 13.13
C GLY A 56 -5.23 13.38 11.70
N HIS A 57 -4.09 12.83 11.29
CA HIS A 57 -3.85 12.37 9.93
C HIS A 57 -4.48 11.02 9.64
N ALA A 58 -5.24 10.47 10.58
CA ALA A 58 -6.11 9.34 10.36
C ALA A 58 -7.55 9.81 10.20
N ALA A 59 -8.17 9.47 9.08
CA ALA A 59 -9.61 9.59 8.91
C ALA A 59 -10.19 8.21 8.62
N LEU A 60 -11.44 7.98 9.01
CA LEU A 60 -12.21 6.91 8.39
C LEU A 60 -12.65 7.42 7.02
N ASP A 61 -12.27 6.70 5.95
CA ASP A 61 -12.85 7.00 4.65
C ASP A 61 -14.33 6.61 4.62
N TRP A 62 -15.01 6.93 3.52
CA TRP A 62 -16.42 6.59 3.28
C TRP A 62 -16.73 5.08 3.31
N HIS A 63 -15.72 4.22 3.38
CA HIS A 63 -15.84 2.77 3.60
C HIS A 63 -15.34 2.36 4.99
N GLY A 64 -15.18 3.31 5.92
CA GLY A 64 -14.65 3.09 7.27
C GLY A 64 -13.24 2.53 7.33
N HIS A 65 -12.41 2.74 6.30
CA HIS A 65 -11.01 2.40 6.39
C HIS A 65 -10.27 3.48 7.15
N LEU A 66 -9.38 3.10 8.08
CA LEU A 66 -8.38 4.03 8.56
C LEU A 66 -7.48 4.41 7.38
N THR A 67 -7.68 5.63 6.89
CA THR A 67 -6.89 6.21 5.81
C THR A 67 -6.03 7.33 6.35
N ALA A 68 -4.79 7.33 5.91
CA ALA A 68 -3.87 8.40 6.16
C ALA A 68 -4.19 9.58 5.22
N THR A 69 -4.35 10.78 5.77
CA THR A 69 -4.58 11.98 4.96
C THR A 69 -3.38 12.26 4.04
N ARG A 70 -3.52 13.20 3.10
CA ARG A 70 -2.40 13.62 2.25
C ARG A 70 -1.24 14.26 3.02
N GLN A 71 -1.48 14.68 4.26
CA GLN A 71 -0.48 15.29 5.13
C GLN A 71 0.31 14.26 5.95
N ALA A 72 -0.22 13.04 6.08
CA ALA A 72 0.44 11.95 6.78
C ALA A 72 1.82 11.63 6.17
N LEU A 73 2.71 11.15 7.04
CA LEU A 73 3.99 10.61 6.61
C LEU A 73 3.78 9.49 5.59
N HIS A 74 4.71 9.42 4.63
CA HIS A 74 4.59 8.45 3.55
C HIS A 74 4.64 7.00 4.05
N LEU A 75 5.44 6.72 5.09
CA LEU A 75 5.42 5.44 5.80
C LEU A 75 4.00 5.07 6.30
N THR A 76 3.32 6.00 6.97
CA THR A 76 1.95 5.81 7.48
C THR A 76 0.95 5.54 6.36
N ARG A 77 1.10 6.23 5.22
CA ARG A 77 0.27 6.01 4.03
C ARG A 77 0.49 4.64 3.42
N ILE A 78 1.74 4.19 3.32
CA ILE A 78 2.08 2.86 2.84
C ILE A 78 1.52 1.78 3.78
N MET A 79 1.72 1.93 5.08
CA MET A 79 1.18 1.00 6.08
C MET A 79 -0.35 0.89 5.97
N SER A 80 -1.05 2.02 5.97
CA SER A 80 -2.51 2.07 5.84
C SER A 80 -2.99 1.38 4.55
N HIS A 81 -2.29 1.61 3.44
CA HIS A 81 -2.61 0.96 2.16
C HIS A 81 -2.38 -0.55 2.19
N MET A 82 -1.29 -1.00 2.81
CA MET A 82 -1.00 -2.43 2.99
C MET A 82 -2.08 -3.11 3.84
N THR A 83 -2.45 -2.51 4.96
CA THR A 83 -3.52 -3.01 5.85
C THR A 83 -4.86 -3.08 5.14
N PHE A 84 -5.20 -2.04 4.39
CA PHE A 84 -6.40 -2.01 3.56
C PHE A 84 -6.45 -3.16 2.54
N LEU A 85 -5.37 -3.37 1.78
CA LEU A 85 -5.29 -4.46 0.81
C LEU A 85 -5.34 -5.83 1.50
N ARG A 86 -4.74 -5.96 2.69
CA ARG A 86 -4.71 -7.21 3.46
C ARG A 86 -6.10 -7.56 3.98
N ALA A 87 -6.81 -6.61 4.59
CA ALA A 87 -8.18 -6.80 5.08
C ALA A 87 -9.15 -7.22 3.96
N ARG A 88 -8.92 -6.76 2.73
CA ARG A 88 -9.69 -7.16 1.54
C ARG A 88 -9.26 -8.49 0.91
N GLY A 89 -8.24 -9.17 1.42
CA GLY A 89 -7.65 -10.35 0.79
C GLY A 89 -6.99 -10.05 -0.57
N GLN A 90 -6.67 -8.79 -0.84
CA GLN A 90 -6.07 -8.31 -2.09
C GLN A 90 -4.55 -8.17 -2.01
N TYR A 91 -3.97 -8.23 -0.82
CA TYR A 91 -2.52 -8.18 -0.63
C TYR A 91 -1.87 -9.52 -1.01
N ARG A 92 -0.99 -9.50 -2.03
CA ARG A 92 -0.40 -10.72 -2.63
C ARG A 92 1.06 -11.00 -2.21
N ALA A 93 1.70 -10.04 -1.54
CA ALA A 93 3.09 -10.14 -1.10
C ALA A 93 3.20 -10.79 0.29
N ARG A 94 4.45 -11.05 0.73
CA ARG A 94 4.73 -11.24 2.16
C ARG A 94 4.29 -9.99 2.92
N TYR A 95 3.43 -10.18 3.91
CA TYR A 95 2.84 -9.11 4.70
C TYR A 95 3.79 -8.76 5.85
N ALA A 96 4.76 -7.89 5.54
CA ALA A 96 5.76 -7.41 6.48
C ALA A 96 6.30 -6.05 6.03
N LEU A 97 6.73 -5.23 6.99
CA LEU A 97 7.39 -3.95 6.74
C LEU A 97 8.67 -3.82 7.59
N PRO A 98 9.76 -4.50 7.19
CA PRO A 98 11.01 -4.47 7.93
C PRO A 98 11.64 -3.08 8.02
N ALA A 99 12.48 -2.88 9.04
CA ALA A 99 13.09 -1.59 9.34
C ALA A 99 13.78 -0.92 8.13
N ALA A 100 14.59 -1.67 7.37
CA ALA A 100 15.28 -1.12 6.20
C ALA A 100 14.30 -0.61 5.11
N ILE A 101 13.16 -1.28 4.94
CA ILE A 101 12.13 -0.88 3.98
C ILE A 101 11.34 0.32 4.52
N ALA A 102 11.01 0.32 5.80
CA ALA A 102 10.31 1.43 6.46
C ALA A 102 11.13 2.73 6.38
N GLU A 103 12.44 2.66 6.58
CA GLU A 103 13.35 3.80 6.48
C GLU A 103 13.30 4.47 5.11
N VAL A 104 13.29 3.67 4.04
CA VAL A 104 13.14 4.20 2.68
C VAL A 104 11.85 4.99 2.51
N TYR A 105 10.74 4.55 3.12
CA TYR A 105 9.48 5.30 3.02
C TYR A 105 9.46 6.57 3.87
N LEU A 106 10.28 6.66 4.91
CA LEU A 106 10.48 7.90 5.66
C LEU A 106 11.32 8.90 4.87
N ASP A 107 12.44 8.44 4.31
CA ASP A 107 13.41 9.29 3.61
C ASP A 107 12.96 9.69 2.18
N HIS A 108 12.15 8.84 1.53
CA HIS A 108 11.76 9.01 0.14
C HIS A 108 10.23 8.96 -0.03
N PRO A 109 9.53 10.10 0.11
CA PRO A 109 8.08 10.19 -0.05
C PRO A 109 7.54 9.77 -1.43
N GLU A 110 8.41 9.67 -2.43
CA GLU A 110 8.08 9.19 -3.78
C GLU A 110 8.28 7.69 -3.99
N ALA A 111 8.80 6.97 -2.98
CA ALA A 111 9.05 5.54 -3.07
C ALA A 111 7.73 4.75 -3.14
N THR A 112 7.69 3.69 -3.94
CA THR A 112 6.48 2.86 -4.12
C THR A 112 6.81 1.36 -4.12
N PRO A 113 5.95 0.50 -3.55
CA PRO A 113 6.15 -0.95 -3.46
C PRO A 113 5.88 -1.67 -4.79
N LEU A 114 6.63 -1.34 -5.85
CA LEU A 114 6.38 -1.88 -7.20
C LEU A 114 7.29 -3.05 -7.58
N HIS A 115 8.37 -3.28 -6.83
CA HIS A 115 9.18 -4.48 -6.96
C HIS A 115 8.82 -5.49 -5.87
N ALA A 116 9.13 -6.76 -6.10
CA ALA A 116 9.07 -7.80 -5.07
C ALA A 116 10.34 -8.65 -5.05
N CYS A 117 10.65 -9.22 -3.88
CA CYS A 117 11.62 -10.29 -3.74
C CYS A 117 11.05 -11.57 -4.35
N TRP A 118 11.85 -12.23 -5.18
CA TRP A 118 11.45 -13.48 -5.85
C TRP A 118 11.47 -14.71 -4.94
N GLU A 119 12.20 -14.63 -3.82
CA GLU A 119 12.35 -15.74 -2.88
C GLU A 119 11.31 -15.64 -1.76
N CYS A 120 11.26 -14.51 -1.06
CA CYS A 120 10.39 -14.34 0.10
C CYS A 120 9.11 -13.56 -0.19
N GLY A 121 8.92 -13.03 -1.40
CA GLY A 121 7.71 -12.30 -1.79
C GLY A 121 7.53 -10.93 -1.14
N LEU A 122 8.54 -10.39 -0.44
CA LEU A 122 8.49 -9.06 0.18
C LEU A 122 8.42 -7.97 -0.88
N TYR A 123 7.53 -6.99 -0.72
CA TYR A 123 7.56 -5.80 -1.57
C TYR A 123 8.77 -4.93 -1.27
N ILE A 124 9.43 -4.48 -2.34
CA ILE A 124 10.64 -3.67 -2.29
C ILE A 124 10.35 -2.30 -2.92
N PRO A 125 10.66 -1.21 -2.20
CA PRO A 125 10.42 0.12 -2.71
C PRO A 125 11.32 0.42 -3.91
N ILE A 126 10.78 1.19 -4.84
CA ILE A 126 11.52 1.88 -5.89
C ILE A 126 11.00 3.30 -6.05
N ARG A 127 11.80 4.17 -6.68
CA ARG A 127 11.26 5.38 -7.29
C ARG A 127 10.93 5.09 -8.76
N PRO A 128 9.65 5.03 -9.14
CA PRO A 128 9.28 4.81 -10.54
C PRO A 128 9.59 6.06 -11.37
N GLY A 129 9.91 5.86 -12.65
CA GLY A 129 9.95 6.92 -13.65
C GLY A 129 8.55 7.39 -14.04
N LEU A 130 8.48 8.51 -14.74
CA LEU A 130 7.21 9.14 -15.12
C LEU A 130 6.57 8.53 -16.39
N THR A 131 7.32 7.75 -17.16
CA THR A 131 6.88 7.21 -18.45
C THR A 131 6.55 5.72 -18.35
N GLN A 132 5.45 5.30 -18.96
CA GLN A 132 5.10 3.88 -19.06
C GLN A 132 5.90 3.17 -20.17
N PRO A 133 6.33 1.91 -19.98
CA PRO A 133 6.23 1.14 -18.73
C PRO A 133 7.13 1.75 -17.66
N TYR A 134 6.60 1.92 -16.43
CA TYR A 134 7.32 2.57 -15.34
C TYR A 134 8.62 1.84 -15.07
N ARG A 135 9.76 2.39 -15.49
CA ARG A 135 11.11 1.87 -15.17
C ARG A 135 11.61 2.53 -13.89
N PRO A 136 12.41 1.88 -13.03
CA PRO A 136 12.85 2.46 -11.78
C PRO A 136 13.91 3.50 -12.14
N VAL A 137 13.72 4.72 -11.67
CA VAL A 137 14.79 5.74 -11.72
C VAL A 137 15.74 5.52 -10.55
N ILE A 138 15.22 5.04 -9.41
CA ILE A 138 16.03 4.60 -8.27
C ILE A 138 15.56 3.22 -7.84
N LYS A 139 16.52 2.32 -7.65
CA LYS A 139 16.35 1.10 -6.87
C LYS A 139 17.03 1.34 -5.53
N PHE A 140 16.30 1.22 -4.43
CA PHE A 140 16.86 1.39 -3.10
C PHE A 140 17.64 0.16 -2.63
N PHE A 141 17.34 -1.00 -3.23
CA PHE A 141 18.00 -2.27 -2.92
C PHE A 141 18.33 -3.04 -4.19
N ASP A 142 19.57 -3.51 -4.31
CA ASP A 142 20.00 -4.42 -5.37
C ASP A 142 19.56 -5.87 -5.12
N SER A 143 19.40 -6.25 -3.85
CA SER A 143 18.90 -7.54 -3.37
C SER A 143 17.93 -7.34 -2.21
N CYS A 144 17.13 -8.35 -1.88
CA CYS A 144 16.16 -8.24 -0.80
C CYS A 144 16.88 -8.02 0.55
N PRO A 145 16.56 -6.96 1.29
CA PRO A 145 17.26 -6.65 2.55
C PRO A 145 17.00 -7.69 3.65
N GLU A 146 15.97 -8.51 3.51
CA GLU A 146 15.62 -9.57 4.47
C GLU A 146 16.33 -10.89 4.20
N CYS A 147 16.35 -11.35 2.95
CA CYS A 147 16.80 -12.71 2.62
C CYS A 147 17.91 -12.76 1.55
N GLY A 148 18.39 -11.61 1.07
CA GLY A 148 19.39 -11.51 0.01
C GLY A 148 18.90 -11.95 -1.39
N GLY A 149 17.63 -12.32 -1.52
CA GLY A 149 17.03 -12.81 -2.76
C GLY A 149 16.94 -11.74 -3.86
N ARG A 150 16.73 -12.19 -5.10
CA ARG A 150 16.62 -11.29 -6.27
C ARG A 150 15.37 -10.41 -6.19
N VAL A 151 15.51 -9.15 -6.63
CA VAL A 151 14.43 -8.16 -6.68
C VAL A 151 14.12 -7.78 -8.14
N ALA A 152 12.84 -7.78 -8.53
CA ALA A 152 12.42 -7.28 -9.83
C ALA A 152 10.95 -6.79 -9.80
N TYR A 153 10.47 -6.27 -10.93
CA TYR A 153 9.05 -5.97 -11.14
C TYR A 153 8.16 -7.20 -11.02
N GLY A 154 6.96 -6.96 -10.52
CA GLY A 154 5.89 -7.95 -10.47
C GLY A 154 6.04 -8.94 -9.33
N HIS A 155 5.03 -9.79 -9.20
CA HIS A 155 4.98 -10.83 -8.18
C HIS A 155 5.53 -12.16 -8.73
N PRO A 156 6.28 -12.95 -7.93
CA PRO A 156 6.71 -14.27 -8.38
C PRO A 156 5.53 -15.19 -8.78
N GLN A 157 4.33 -14.96 -8.22
CA GLN A 157 3.11 -15.69 -8.56
C GLN A 157 2.58 -15.40 -9.99
N GLU A 158 2.96 -14.28 -10.62
CA GLU A 158 2.55 -13.94 -12.00
C GLU A 158 3.29 -14.79 -13.06
N ARG A 159 4.33 -15.55 -12.67
CA ARG A 159 5.02 -16.48 -13.60
C ARG A 159 4.29 -17.78 -13.85
N ILE A 160 3.25 -18.12 -13.09
CA ILE A 160 2.54 -19.40 -13.26
C ILE A 160 1.58 -19.36 -14.46
N GLU A 161 1.20 -18.17 -14.95
CA GLU A 161 0.17 -18.02 -16.00
C GLU A 161 0.60 -17.27 -17.27
N SER A 162 1.87 -16.92 -17.46
CA SER A 162 2.33 -16.57 -18.80
C SER A 162 2.69 -17.85 -19.56
N PRO A 163 1.86 -18.34 -20.51
CA PRO A 163 2.32 -19.36 -21.42
C PRO A 163 3.58 -18.79 -22.09
N ARG A 164 4.69 -19.52 -21.95
CA ARG A 164 5.86 -19.26 -22.78
C ARG A 164 5.36 -19.39 -24.21
N THR A 165 5.18 -18.27 -24.90
CA THR A 165 5.16 -18.27 -26.36
C THR A 165 6.53 -18.79 -26.77
N ARG A 166 6.58 -20.09 -27.03
CA ARG A 166 7.60 -20.68 -27.86
C ARG A 166 7.28 -20.30 -29.31
N ASP A 167 8.37 -19.99 -30.00
CA ASP A 167 8.55 -19.80 -31.43
C ASP A 167 8.28 -18.39 -31.99
#